data_AF-A0A1F4DHW9-F1
#
_entry.id   AF-A0A1F4DHW9-F1
#
_cell.length_a   1.000
_cell.length_b   1.000
_cell.length_c   1.000
_cell.angle_alpha   90.00
_cell.angle_beta   90.00
_cell.angle_gamma   90.00
#
_symmetry.space_group_name_H-M   'P 1'
#
loop_
_entity.id
_entity.type
_entity.pdbx_description
1 polymer ?
#
loop_
_entity_poly.entity_id
_entity_poly.type
_entity_poly.pdbx_seq_one_letter_code
_entity_poly.pdbx_strand_id
1 'polypeptide(L)'
;MKMLRRICLLMGVLVASSVWAQGSGRDAATYPTRHVRMIAPFTGGSTLDIMGRLIAEMFKTEAGIDVVHVPYKGSGPAMTDVLGRQIDMTFVSTVFVQPFIKAERVRALALTGNARSPVLADVPTFRELGLPGVEMTGWYGLWFPAKTPPDRVNRIQSEIRNAVASAEMKSRLEEFGLVGVASSPAEFAKFLREDFALQTRIVKRAGIQPQ
;
A
#
# COMPACT_ATOMS: atom_id res chain seq x y z
N MET A 1 -63.77 27.15 24.68
CA MET A 1 -63.20 27.98 25.76
C MET A 1 -61.68 28.06 25.57
N LYS A 2 -61.19 29.28 25.34
CA LYS A 2 -59.84 29.82 25.66
C LYS A 2 -58.63 29.11 25.03
N MET A 3 -58.07 29.64 23.94
CA MET A 3 -57.06 30.71 23.91
C MET A 3 -55.83 30.48 24.80
N LEU A 4 -54.70 30.25 24.12
CA LEU A 4 -53.56 31.17 24.03
C LEU A 4 -52.99 31.70 25.36
N ARG A 5 -51.73 31.37 25.68
CA ARG A 5 -50.72 32.20 26.37
C ARG A 5 -49.37 31.43 26.33
N ARG A 6 -48.18 31.95 26.00
CA ARG A 6 -47.67 33.29 25.66
C ARG A 6 -46.13 33.15 25.39
N ILE A 7 -45.60 33.86 24.37
CA ILE A 7 -44.39 34.74 24.40
C ILE A 7 -43.01 34.05 24.52
N CYS A 8 -41.91 34.29 23.79
CA CYS A 8 -41.40 35.22 22.74
C CYS A 8 -40.07 34.59 22.25
N LEU A 9 -39.69 34.44 20.98
CA LEU A 9 -39.21 35.40 19.96
C LEU A 9 -38.21 36.48 20.43
N LEU A 10 -36.94 36.35 20.00
CA LEU A 10 -35.97 37.38 19.58
C LEU A 10 -34.83 36.65 18.81
N MET A 11 -34.89 36.56 17.48
CA MET A 11 -34.25 37.42 16.47
C MET A 11 -32.71 37.47 16.47
N GLY A 12 -32.12 37.06 15.33
CA GLY A 12 -30.72 37.27 14.97
C GLY A 12 -30.31 36.50 13.71
N VAL A 13 -30.72 36.97 12.54
CA VAL A 13 -30.22 36.49 11.23
C VAL A 13 -28.87 37.16 10.93
N LEU A 14 -27.83 36.39 10.61
CA LEU A 14 -26.78 36.82 9.66
C LEU A 14 -25.93 35.64 9.16
N VAL A 15 -25.80 35.61 7.84
CA VAL A 15 -25.19 34.60 6.97
C VAL A 15 -23.66 34.67 7.03
N ALA A 16 -22.97 33.53 7.17
CA ALA A 16 -21.60 33.34 6.66
C ALA A 16 -21.23 31.84 6.60
N SER A 17 -21.21 31.30 5.38
CA SER A 17 -20.41 30.15 4.94
C SER A 17 -20.47 28.86 5.76
N SER A 18 -21.48 28.02 5.48
CA SER A 18 -21.37 26.56 5.59
C SER A 18 -20.50 25.98 4.45
N VAL A 19 -19.32 26.57 4.26
CA VAL A 19 -18.19 26.00 3.53
C VAL A 19 -17.16 25.58 4.58
N TRP A 20 -17.54 24.60 5.39
CA TRP A 20 -16.61 23.63 5.95
C TRP A 20 -17.21 22.27 5.64
N ALA A 21 -16.93 21.88 4.41
CA ALA A 21 -17.25 20.62 3.79
C ALA A 21 -16.77 19.45 4.65
N GLN A 22 -17.65 18.48 4.83
CA GLN A 22 -17.40 17.06 4.53
C GLN A 22 -15.94 16.63 4.58
N GLY A 23 -15.56 15.97 5.68
CA GLY A 23 -14.23 15.37 5.80
C GLY A 23 -14.06 14.42 6.97
N SER A 24 -15.14 13.84 7.51
CA SER A 24 -15.05 12.81 8.56
C SER A 24 -15.74 11.54 8.09
N GLY A 25 -14.97 10.44 8.04
CA GLY A 25 -15.48 9.08 7.92
C GLY A 25 -16.19 8.73 6.61
N ARG A 26 -15.43 8.41 5.55
CA ARG A 26 -15.91 7.41 4.60
C ARG A 26 -15.21 6.10 4.94
N ASP A 27 -15.98 5.24 5.59
CA ASP A 27 -15.65 3.88 5.98
C ASP A 27 -15.09 3.08 4.82
N ALA A 28 -14.18 2.16 5.14
CA ALA A 28 -13.76 1.09 4.24
C ALA A 28 -14.93 0.20 3.74
N ALA A 29 -16.12 0.37 4.30
CA ALA A 29 -17.32 -0.41 4.03
C ALA A 29 -18.11 0.04 2.78
N THR A 30 -17.75 1.14 2.12
CA THR A 30 -18.51 1.63 0.95
C THR A 30 -17.62 1.82 -0.27
N TYR A 31 -17.12 0.70 -0.81
CA TYR A 31 -16.55 0.71 -2.16
C TYR A 31 -17.68 0.91 -3.18
N PRO A 32 -17.51 1.79 -4.16
CA PRO A 32 -18.58 2.07 -5.12
C PRO A 32 -18.83 0.84 -5.99
N THR A 33 -20.12 0.49 -6.19
CA THR A 33 -20.58 -0.67 -6.98
C THR A 33 -20.42 -0.52 -8.50
N ARG A 34 -19.87 0.60 -8.97
CA ARG A 34 -19.46 0.80 -10.37
C ARG A 34 -18.14 0.07 -10.61
N HIS A 35 -17.86 -0.39 -11.83
CA HIS A 35 -16.56 -1.01 -12.16
C HIS A 35 -15.40 -0.13 -11.68
N VAL A 36 -14.68 -0.62 -10.67
CA VAL A 36 -13.52 0.07 -10.11
C VAL A 36 -12.31 -0.34 -10.93
N ARG A 37 -11.69 0.64 -11.59
CA ARG A 37 -10.42 0.42 -12.27
C ARG A 37 -9.31 0.51 -11.22
N MET A 38 -8.80 -0.65 -10.81
CA MET A 38 -7.68 -0.75 -9.88
C MET A 38 -6.46 -1.25 -10.62
N ILE A 39 -5.32 -0.63 -10.33
CA ILE A 39 -4.06 -0.95 -10.99
C ILE A 39 -3.04 -1.41 -9.98
N ALA A 40 -2.30 -2.43 -10.34
CA ALA A 40 -0.99 -2.62 -9.78
C ALA A 40 0.04 -2.18 -10.83
N PRO A 41 0.99 -1.29 -10.50
CA PRO A 41 1.85 -0.57 -11.42
C PRO A 41 3.02 -1.45 -11.90
N PHE A 42 2.70 -2.64 -12.39
CA PHE A 42 3.68 -3.58 -12.89
C PHE A 42 3.52 -3.73 -14.39
N THR A 43 4.65 -3.74 -15.09
CA THR A 43 4.70 -3.76 -16.55
C THR A 43 4.04 -5.03 -17.06
N GLY A 44 3.02 -4.90 -17.90
CA GLY A 44 2.30 -6.06 -18.46
C GLY A 44 3.25 -7.06 -19.11
N GLY A 45 3.05 -8.35 -18.81
CA GLY A 45 3.91 -9.43 -19.30
C GLY A 45 5.28 -9.54 -18.62
N SER A 46 5.60 -8.68 -17.64
CA SER A 46 6.79 -8.86 -16.79
C SER A 46 6.50 -9.82 -15.64
N THR A 47 7.55 -10.36 -15.00
CA THR A 47 7.42 -11.17 -13.78
C THR A 47 6.72 -10.43 -12.64
N LEU A 48 6.76 -9.10 -12.64
CA LEU A 48 6.08 -8.29 -11.65
C LEU A 48 4.57 -8.12 -11.94
N ASP A 49 4.12 -8.30 -13.19
CA ASP A 49 2.69 -8.25 -13.56
C ASP A 49 1.88 -9.35 -12.84
N ILE A 50 2.53 -10.49 -12.60
CA ILE A 50 1.96 -11.59 -11.82
C ILE A 50 1.54 -11.10 -10.43
N MET A 51 2.38 -10.29 -9.78
CA MET A 51 2.07 -9.71 -8.47
C MET A 51 0.90 -8.74 -8.55
N GLY A 52 0.79 -8.02 -9.66
CA GLY A 52 -0.30 -7.09 -9.89
C GLY A 52 -1.66 -7.75 -10.10
N ARG A 53 -1.69 -8.76 -10.96
CA ARG A 53 -2.89 -9.60 -11.17
C ARG A 53 -3.26 -10.31 -9.88
N LEU A 54 -2.27 -10.82 -9.15
CA LEU A 54 -2.49 -11.51 -7.89
C LEU A 54 -3.16 -10.61 -6.85
N ILE A 55 -2.64 -9.40 -6.61
CA ILE A 55 -3.24 -8.51 -5.62
C ILE A 55 -4.64 -8.03 -6.04
N ALA A 56 -4.86 -7.85 -7.34
CA ALA A 56 -6.19 -7.54 -7.87
C ALA A 56 -7.19 -8.67 -7.62
N GLU A 57 -6.80 -9.93 -7.88
CA GLU A 57 -7.66 -11.09 -7.60
C GLU A 57 -7.89 -11.30 -6.10
N MET A 58 -6.87 -11.11 -5.27
CA MET A 58 -6.99 -11.17 -3.81
C MET A 58 -7.99 -10.12 -3.30
N PHE A 59 -7.84 -8.87 -3.75
CA PHE A 59 -8.74 -7.79 -3.37
C PHE A 59 -10.15 -7.98 -3.91
N LYS A 60 -10.31 -8.39 -5.17
CA LYS A 60 -11.60 -8.76 -5.77
C LYS A 60 -12.33 -9.83 -4.96
N THR A 61 -11.61 -10.89 -4.59
CA THR A 61 -12.16 -12.02 -3.84
C THR A 61 -12.58 -11.62 -2.44
N GLU A 62 -11.71 -10.91 -1.70
CA GLU A 62 -11.97 -10.55 -0.30
C GLU A 62 -13.00 -9.43 -0.17
N ALA A 63 -12.94 -8.40 -1.02
CA ALA A 63 -13.83 -7.26 -0.95
C ALA A 63 -15.17 -7.48 -1.68
N GLY A 64 -15.32 -8.57 -2.44
CA GLY A 64 -16.55 -8.91 -3.15
C GLY A 64 -16.93 -7.89 -4.23
N ILE A 65 -15.97 -7.13 -4.76
CA ILE A 65 -16.18 -6.11 -5.79
C ILE A 65 -15.51 -6.50 -7.09
N ASP A 66 -16.08 -6.08 -8.22
CA ASP A 66 -15.45 -6.34 -9.52
C ASP A 66 -14.37 -5.29 -9.82
N VAL A 67 -13.15 -5.79 -9.99
CA VAL A 67 -11.94 -5.02 -10.22
C VAL A 67 -11.26 -5.52 -11.48
N VAL A 68 -10.86 -4.59 -12.34
CA VAL A 68 -10.06 -4.88 -13.55
C VAL A 68 -8.62 -4.42 -13.33
N HIS A 69 -7.68 -5.36 -13.31
CA HIS A 69 -6.25 -5.05 -13.34
C HIS A 69 -5.87 -4.50 -14.73
N VAL A 70 -5.30 -3.30 -14.75
CA VAL A 70 -4.70 -2.72 -15.96
C VAL A 70 -3.18 -2.65 -15.76
N PRO A 71 -2.36 -3.26 -16.64
CA PRO A 71 -0.91 -3.24 -16.49
C PRO A 71 -0.31 -1.87 -16.84
N TYR A 72 0.70 -1.43 -16.10
CA TYR A 72 1.37 -0.12 -16.30
C TYR A 72 2.88 -0.26 -16.27
N LYS A 73 3.61 0.61 -16.98
CA LYS A 73 5.08 0.63 -17.03
C LYS A 73 5.72 1.25 -15.77
N GLY A 74 5.34 0.76 -14.59
CA GLY A 74 5.83 1.24 -13.30
C GLY A 74 4.92 2.26 -12.60
N SER A 75 5.31 2.62 -11.37
CA SER A 75 4.51 3.48 -10.47
C SER A 75 4.33 4.92 -10.96
N GLY A 76 5.28 5.45 -11.73
CA GLY A 76 5.21 6.82 -12.29
C GLY A 76 4.01 7.02 -13.21
N PRO A 77 3.95 6.31 -14.36
CA PRO A 77 2.81 6.39 -15.26
C PRO A 77 1.46 6.08 -14.59
N ALA A 78 1.43 5.08 -13.69
CA ALA A 78 0.20 4.77 -12.95
C ALA A 78 -0.25 5.95 -12.07
N MET A 79 0.68 6.60 -11.35
CA MET A 79 0.33 7.76 -10.52
C MET A 79 -0.11 8.96 -11.34
N THR A 80 0.48 9.21 -12.51
CA THR A 80 0.00 10.25 -13.42
C THR A 80 -1.47 10.05 -13.77
N ASP A 81 -1.89 8.81 -14.02
CA ASP A 81 -3.27 8.50 -14.39
C ASP A 81 -4.23 8.54 -13.19
N VAL A 82 -3.78 8.20 -11.97
CA VAL A 82 -4.57 8.45 -10.74
C VAL A 82 -4.81 9.94 -10.58
N LEU A 83 -3.75 10.74 -10.68
CA LEU A 83 -3.79 12.19 -10.52
C LEU A 83 -4.64 12.85 -11.63
N GLY A 84 -4.56 12.31 -12.84
CA GLY A 84 -5.37 12.68 -13.99
C GLY A 84 -6.79 12.12 -13.99
N ARG A 85 -7.17 11.35 -12.94
CA ARG A 85 -8.49 10.72 -12.76
C ARG A 85 -8.90 9.77 -13.90
N GLN A 86 -7.93 9.24 -14.63
CA GLN A 86 -8.17 8.21 -15.65
C GLN A 86 -8.47 6.85 -15.01
N ILE A 87 -7.96 6.65 -13.80
CA ILE A 87 -8.10 5.44 -13.00
C ILE A 87 -8.47 5.81 -11.57
N ASP A 88 -9.18 4.93 -10.86
CA ASP A 88 -9.76 5.25 -9.56
C ASP A 88 -8.78 5.00 -8.41
N MET A 89 -7.94 3.96 -8.51
CA MET A 89 -7.00 3.57 -7.47
C MET A 89 -5.82 2.76 -8.01
N THR A 90 -4.73 2.71 -7.23
CA THR A 90 -3.56 1.90 -7.56
C THR A 90 -2.88 1.37 -6.29
N PHE A 91 -2.18 0.24 -6.41
CA PHE A 91 -1.34 -0.36 -5.37
C PHE A 91 0.11 0.01 -5.61
N VAL A 92 0.61 1.00 -4.88
CA VAL A 92 1.97 1.50 -5.04
C VAL A 92 2.77 1.32 -3.76
N SER A 93 4.09 1.16 -3.91
CA SER A 93 5.01 1.13 -2.76
C SER A 93 4.86 2.41 -1.94
N THR A 94 4.78 2.26 -0.61
CA THR A 94 4.71 3.37 0.36
C THR A 94 5.79 4.41 0.11
N VAL A 95 7.03 3.96 -0.13
CA VAL A 95 8.20 4.81 -0.45
C VAL A 95 7.91 5.78 -1.59
N PHE A 96 7.24 5.27 -2.63
CA PHE A 96 7.00 6.03 -3.85
C PHE A 96 5.88 7.05 -3.70
N VAL A 97 4.80 6.67 -3.00
CA VAL A 97 3.58 7.48 -2.92
C VAL A 97 3.62 8.51 -1.80
N GLN A 98 4.51 8.34 -0.81
CA GLN A 98 4.58 9.20 0.36
C GLN A 98 4.67 10.70 0.05
N PRO A 99 5.47 11.20 -0.92
CA PRO A 99 5.50 12.62 -1.25
C PRO A 99 4.14 13.14 -1.75
N PHE A 100 3.38 12.30 -2.48
CA PHE A 100 2.06 12.66 -2.99
C PHE A 100 0.99 12.66 -1.90
N ILE A 101 1.12 11.79 -0.90
CA ILE A 101 0.25 11.78 0.30
C ILE A 101 0.51 13.03 1.14
N LYS A 102 1.78 13.35 1.42
CA LYS A 102 2.17 14.55 2.17
C LYS A 102 1.70 15.84 1.49
N ALA A 103 1.69 15.85 0.15
CA ALA A 103 1.18 16.97 -0.64
C ALA A 103 -0.34 16.96 -0.81
N GLU A 104 -1.07 16.06 -0.14
CA GLU A 104 -2.53 15.89 -0.22
C GLU A 104 -3.08 15.67 -1.64
N ARG A 105 -2.23 15.22 -2.57
CA ARG A 105 -2.61 14.98 -3.97
C ARG A 105 -3.31 13.65 -4.17
N VAL A 106 -3.04 12.70 -3.28
CA VAL A 106 -3.69 11.39 -3.23
C VAL A 106 -3.96 11.00 -1.78
N ARG A 107 -4.96 10.14 -1.59
CA ARG A 107 -5.29 9.56 -0.29
C ARG A 107 -4.88 8.10 -0.25
N ALA A 108 -4.09 7.72 0.75
CA ALA A 108 -3.86 6.31 1.06
C ALA A 108 -5.13 5.70 1.69
N LEU A 109 -5.59 4.57 1.15
CA LEU A 109 -6.81 3.91 1.61
C LEU A 109 -6.51 2.80 2.61
N ALA A 110 -5.52 1.95 2.31
CA ALA A 110 -5.10 0.87 3.17
C ALA A 110 -3.67 0.41 2.85
N LEU A 111 -3.03 -0.20 3.85
CA LEU A 111 -1.73 -0.87 3.74
C LEU A 111 -1.90 -2.37 3.56
N THR A 112 -1.11 -2.98 2.68
CA THR A 112 -1.11 -4.42 2.41
C THR A 112 -0.20 -5.21 3.35
N GLY A 113 0.54 -4.52 4.22
CA GLY A 113 1.41 -5.14 5.22
C GLY A 113 0.68 -5.60 6.47
N ASN A 114 1.38 -6.35 7.30
CA ASN A 114 0.85 -6.95 8.54
C ASN A 114 0.71 -5.98 9.71
N ALA A 115 1.29 -4.81 9.57
CA ALA A 115 1.24 -3.73 10.54
C ALA A 115 1.22 -2.40 9.78
N ARG A 116 0.75 -1.35 10.45
CA ARG A 116 0.81 0.00 9.92
C ARG A 116 2.25 0.46 9.74
N SER A 117 2.48 1.31 8.75
CA SER A 117 3.77 1.95 8.54
C SER A 117 3.90 3.14 9.51
N PRO A 118 5.05 3.34 10.20
CA PRO A 118 5.25 4.49 11.07
C PRO A 118 5.01 5.84 10.39
N VAL A 119 5.30 5.95 9.08
CA VAL A 119 5.07 7.18 8.30
C VAL A 119 3.64 7.37 7.81
N LEU A 120 2.80 6.34 7.96
CA LEU A 120 1.39 6.35 7.60
C LEU A 120 0.57 5.72 8.74
N ALA A 121 0.83 6.16 9.98
CA ALA A 121 0.23 5.59 11.18
C ALA A 121 -1.31 5.68 11.19
N ASP A 122 -1.88 6.66 10.51
CA ASP A 122 -3.33 6.86 10.39
C ASP A 122 -3.99 5.97 9.32
N VAL A 123 -3.18 5.35 8.45
CA VAL A 123 -3.70 4.50 7.37
C VAL A 123 -3.86 3.08 7.90
N PRO A 124 -5.08 2.51 7.86
CA PRO A 124 -5.31 1.15 8.35
C PRO A 124 -4.67 0.10 7.43
N THR A 125 -4.45 -1.10 7.94
CA THR A 125 -4.11 -2.26 7.09
C THR A 125 -5.37 -2.91 6.52
N PHE A 126 -5.27 -3.61 5.38
CA PHE A 126 -6.40 -4.41 4.87
C PHE A 126 -6.89 -5.45 5.89
N ARG A 127 -5.99 -6.01 6.69
CA ARG A 127 -6.32 -6.90 7.80
C ARG A 127 -7.21 -6.22 8.85
N GLU A 128 -6.88 -4.99 9.25
CA GLU A 128 -7.70 -4.20 10.18
C GLU A 128 -9.08 -3.85 9.59
N LEU A 129 -9.18 -3.77 8.27
CA LEU A 129 -10.43 -3.54 7.54
C LEU A 129 -11.25 -4.82 7.31
N GLY A 130 -10.84 -5.96 7.87
CA GLY A 130 -11.54 -7.24 7.71
C GLY A 130 -11.27 -7.95 6.38
N LEU A 131 -10.21 -7.56 5.66
CA LEU A 131 -9.78 -8.13 4.39
C LEU A 131 -8.39 -8.80 4.53
N PRO A 132 -8.23 -9.80 5.41
CA PRO A 132 -6.93 -10.38 5.73
C PRO A 132 -6.29 -11.10 4.53
N GLY A 133 -7.07 -11.48 3.52
CA GLY A 133 -6.55 -12.10 2.30
C GLY A 133 -5.87 -11.12 1.35
N VAL A 134 -5.86 -9.81 1.61
CA VAL A 134 -5.19 -8.77 0.81
C VAL A 134 -3.86 -8.39 1.45
N GLU A 135 -3.03 -9.40 1.67
CA GLU A 135 -1.70 -9.26 2.28
C GLU A 135 -0.61 -9.39 1.22
N MET A 136 0.16 -8.32 1.03
CA MET A 136 1.32 -8.33 0.15
C MET A 136 2.39 -7.40 0.71
N THR A 137 3.47 -8.00 1.21
CA THR A 137 4.60 -7.24 1.75
C THR A 137 5.76 -7.31 0.76
N GLY A 138 6.19 -6.15 0.26
CA GLY A 138 7.40 -6.04 -0.54
C GLY A 138 8.65 -6.01 0.34
N TRP A 139 9.72 -6.63 -0.12
CA TRP A 139 11.02 -6.62 0.54
C TRP A 139 12.12 -6.31 -0.49
N TYR A 140 13.26 -5.79 -0.01
CA TYR A 140 14.43 -5.51 -0.83
C TYR A 140 15.61 -6.34 -0.33
N GLY A 141 16.48 -6.77 -1.25
CA GLY A 141 17.64 -7.57 -0.95
C GLY A 141 18.85 -7.16 -1.79
N LEU A 142 20.01 -7.66 -1.38
CA LEU A 142 21.26 -7.49 -2.11
C LEU A 142 21.78 -8.87 -2.52
N TRP A 143 22.26 -8.97 -3.75
CA TRP A 143 22.84 -10.18 -4.31
C TRP A 143 24.29 -9.92 -4.70
N PHE A 144 25.07 -10.99 -4.65
CA PHE A 144 26.45 -11.02 -5.11
C PHE A 144 26.58 -12.04 -6.24
N PRO A 145 27.54 -11.88 -7.18
CA PRO A 145 27.86 -12.91 -8.15
C PRO A 145 28.09 -14.27 -7.47
N ALA A 146 27.59 -15.35 -8.07
CA ALA A 146 27.61 -16.69 -7.45
C ALA A 146 29.02 -17.18 -7.02
N LYS A 147 30.08 -16.70 -7.70
CA LYS A 147 31.48 -17.06 -7.41
C LYS A 147 32.15 -16.10 -6.41
N THR A 148 31.41 -15.19 -5.78
CA THR A 148 31.98 -14.27 -4.79
C THR A 148 32.44 -15.05 -3.56
N PRO A 149 33.71 -14.91 -3.14
CA PRO A 149 34.23 -15.60 -1.96
C PRO A 149 33.40 -15.30 -0.69
N PRO A 150 33.07 -16.32 0.13
CA PRO A 150 32.20 -16.14 1.31
C PRO A 150 32.73 -15.12 2.33
N ASP A 151 34.03 -15.01 2.49
CA ASP A 151 34.69 -14.03 3.35
C ASP A 151 34.37 -12.59 2.94
N ARG A 152 34.34 -12.30 1.63
CA ARG A 152 33.96 -10.98 1.11
C ARG A 152 32.49 -10.69 1.34
N VAL A 153 31.62 -11.67 1.10
CA VAL A 153 30.18 -11.55 1.36
C VAL A 153 29.92 -11.26 2.84
N ASN A 154 30.56 -12.00 3.73
CA ASN A 154 30.40 -11.84 5.18
C ASN A 154 30.95 -10.50 5.68
N ARG A 155 32.05 -10.02 5.09
CA ARG A 155 32.57 -8.68 5.39
C ARG A 155 31.57 -7.59 5.00
N ILE A 156 31.07 -7.62 3.76
CA ILE A 156 30.09 -6.62 3.28
C ILE A 156 28.79 -6.71 4.10
N GLN A 157 28.30 -7.91 4.40
CA GLN A 157 27.12 -8.09 5.24
C GLN A 157 27.31 -7.50 6.63
N SER A 158 28.50 -7.63 7.21
CA SER A 158 28.81 -7.04 8.52
C SER A 158 28.80 -5.53 8.49
N GLU A 159 29.35 -4.91 7.44
CA GLU A 159 29.27 -3.46 7.24
C GLU A 159 27.83 -2.99 7.03
N ILE A 160 27.03 -3.73 6.24
CA ILE A 160 25.60 -3.43 6.04
C ILE A 160 24.86 -3.49 7.37
N ARG A 161 25.11 -4.50 8.20
CA ARG A 161 24.50 -4.62 9.53
C ARG A 161 24.83 -3.41 10.41
N ASN A 162 26.09 -2.98 10.42
CA ASN A 162 26.50 -1.79 11.17
C ASN A 162 25.82 -0.52 10.63
N ALA A 163 25.75 -0.37 9.30
CA ALA A 163 25.10 0.75 8.65
C ALA A 163 23.59 0.80 8.97
N VAL A 164 22.87 -0.31 8.81
CA VAL A 164 21.44 -0.43 9.09
C VAL A 164 21.12 -0.17 10.58
N ALA A 165 22.02 -0.55 11.48
CA ALA A 165 21.87 -0.27 12.92
C ALA A 165 22.15 1.20 13.31
N SER A 166 22.77 1.99 12.42
CA SER A 166 23.05 3.40 12.69
C SER A 166 21.77 4.24 12.78
N ALA A 167 21.77 5.25 13.65
CA ALA A 167 20.65 6.16 13.80
C ALA A 167 20.33 6.92 12.50
N GLU A 168 21.37 7.32 11.75
CA GLU A 168 21.20 8.01 10.46
C GLU A 168 20.46 7.11 9.45
N MET A 169 20.92 5.86 9.28
CA MET A 169 20.29 4.95 8.34
C MET A 169 18.87 4.59 8.77
N LYS A 170 18.66 4.33 10.06
CA LYS A 170 17.33 4.06 10.60
C LYS A 170 16.38 5.22 10.31
N SER A 171 16.81 6.46 10.56
CA SER A 171 16.02 7.66 10.25
C SER A 171 15.70 7.79 8.77
N ARG A 172 16.65 7.54 7.87
CA ARG A 172 16.41 7.58 6.42
C ARG A 172 15.46 6.47 5.96
N LEU A 173 15.61 5.26 6.47
CA LEU A 173 14.72 4.14 6.14
C LEU A 173 13.31 4.42 6.65
N GLU A 174 13.18 4.89 7.89
CA GLU A 174 11.92 5.31 8.49
C GLU A 174 11.28 6.43 7.69
N GLU A 175 12.06 7.42 7.20
CA GLU A 175 11.53 8.49 6.34
C GLU A 175 10.81 7.92 5.13
N PHE A 176 11.34 6.86 4.50
CA PHE A 176 10.71 6.18 3.37
C PHE A 176 9.67 5.12 3.77
N GLY A 177 9.40 4.93 5.06
CA GLY A 177 8.50 3.90 5.58
C GLY A 177 9.05 2.47 5.45
N LEU A 178 10.37 2.33 5.35
CA LEU A 178 11.08 1.06 5.30
C LEU A 178 11.56 0.66 6.69
N VAL A 179 11.58 -0.65 6.94
CA VAL A 179 12.19 -1.22 8.13
C VAL A 179 13.51 -1.86 7.72
N GLY A 180 14.61 -1.41 8.31
CA GLY A 180 15.92 -1.96 8.08
C GLY A 180 16.05 -3.37 8.65
N VAL A 181 16.25 -4.36 7.78
CA VAL A 181 16.55 -5.75 8.17
C VAL A 181 17.94 -6.10 7.65
N ALA A 182 18.85 -6.43 8.56
CA ALA A 182 20.22 -6.82 8.23
C ALA A 182 20.46 -8.30 8.55
N SER A 183 19.74 -9.18 7.86
CA SER A 183 19.89 -10.63 7.99
C SER A 183 21.28 -11.09 7.55
N SER A 184 21.75 -12.20 8.14
CA SER A 184 22.91 -12.92 7.64
C SER A 184 22.64 -13.54 6.26
N PRO A 185 23.66 -13.89 5.48
CA PRO A 185 23.45 -14.52 4.17
C PRO A 185 22.66 -15.83 4.27
N ALA A 186 22.87 -16.60 5.35
CA ALA A 186 22.16 -17.85 5.60
C ALA A 186 20.67 -17.63 5.94
N GLU A 187 20.37 -16.65 6.79
CA GLU A 187 18.98 -16.27 7.11
C GLU A 187 18.26 -15.74 5.88
N PHE A 188 18.91 -14.90 5.08
CA PHE A 188 18.34 -14.38 3.85
C PHE A 188 18.08 -15.51 2.84
N ALA A 189 19.01 -16.46 2.67
CA ALA A 189 18.80 -17.63 1.83
C ALA A 189 17.65 -18.53 2.33
N LYS A 190 17.46 -18.65 3.65
CA LYS A 190 16.31 -19.35 4.23
C LYS A 190 15.00 -18.62 3.88
N PHE A 191 14.95 -17.31 4.13
CA PHE A 191 13.80 -16.47 3.81
C PHE A 191 13.41 -16.57 2.34
N LEU A 192 14.39 -16.49 1.40
CA LEU A 192 14.12 -16.62 -0.03
C LEU A 192 13.45 -17.96 -0.39
N ARG A 193 13.86 -19.07 0.23
CA ARG A 193 13.24 -20.38 -0.02
C ARG A 193 11.80 -20.42 0.48
N GLU A 194 11.55 -19.84 1.65
CA GLU A 194 10.21 -19.79 2.25
C GLU A 194 9.27 -18.88 1.46
N ASP A 195 9.74 -17.69 1.07
CA ASP A 195 8.98 -16.75 0.24
C ASP A 195 8.71 -17.37 -1.15
N PHE A 196 9.72 -17.96 -1.80
CA PHE A 196 9.52 -18.62 -3.09
C PHE A 196 8.47 -19.74 -3.02
N ALA A 197 8.46 -20.54 -1.95
CA ALA A 197 7.45 -21.55 -1.72
C ALA A 197 6.06 -20.95 -1.49
N LEU A 198 5.96 -19.85 -0.74
CA LEU A 198 4.72 -19.11 -0.52
C LEU A 198 4.18 -18.55 -1.83
N GLN A 199 4.98 -17.78 -2.56
CA GLN A 199 4.60 -17.18 -3.84
C GLN A 199 4.18 -18.26 -4.84
N THR A 200 4.89 -19.40 -4.91
CA THR A 200 4.52 -20.53 -5.79
C THR A 200 3.13 -21.08 -5.45
N ARG A 201 2.80 -21.24 -4.17
CA ARG A 201 1.46 -21.70 -3.76
C ARG A 201 0.39 -20.70 -4.17
N ILE A 202 0.67 -19.42 -3.98
CA ILE A 202 -0.27 -18.34 -4.30
C ILE A 202 -0.52 -18.28 -5.81
N VAL A 203 0.52 -18.29 -6.64
CA VAL A 203 0.43 -18.30 -8.11
C VAL A 203 -0.38 -19.50 -8.61
N LYS A 204 -0.12 -20.70 -8.07
CA LYS A 204 -0.87 -21.91 -8.42
C LYS A 204 -2.35 -21.81 -8.05
N ARG A 205 -2.67 -21.30 -6.84
CA ARG A 205 -4.06 -21.11 -6.39
C ARG A 205 -4.80 -20.09 -7.25
N ALA A 206 -4.11 -19.04 -7.69
CA ALA A 206 -4.66 -18.02 -8.57
C ALA A 206 -4.80 -18.48 -10.04
N GLY A 207 -4.37 -19.71 -10.38
CA GLY A 207 -4.47 -20.23 -11.75
C GLY A 207 -3.62 -19.47 -12.78
N ILE A 208 -2.60 -18.72 -12.34
CA ILE A 208 -1.77 -17.90 -13.21
C ILE A 208 -0.77 -18.81 -13.94
N GLN A 209 -0.83 -18.83 -15.27
CA GLN A 209 0.06 -19.61 -16.14
C GLN A 209 1.27 -18.78 -16.60
N PRO A 210 2.46 -19.39 -16.75
CA PRO A 210 3.58 -18.77 -17.46
C PRO A 210 3.16 -18.43 -18.89
N GLN A 211 3.55 -17.26 -19.39
CA GLN A 211 3.39 -16.88 -20.79
C GLN A 211 4.62 -17.28 -21.59
#